data_AF-A0AAV5K9Y2-F1
#
_entry.id   AF-A0AAV5K9Y2-F1
#
_cell.length_a   1.000
_cell.length_b   1.000
_cell.length_c   1.000
_cell.angle_alpha   90.00
_cell.angle_beta   90.00
_cell.angle_gamma   90.00
#
_symmetry.space_group_name_H-M   'P 1'
#
loop_
_entity.id
_entity.type
_entity.pdbx_description
1 polymer ?
#
loop_
_entity_poly.entity_id
_entity_poly.type
_entity_poly.pdbx_seq_one_letter_code
_entity_poly.pdbx_strand_id
1 'polypeptide(L)'
;MINNIGKGVVHYKVTNPSDDPLNPKPGSLRYGATMVKGKVWITFKRDMQITLHKPLLISSFTAIDNRGVDVHFSILASFLVHKHCKRQSASSMMGPEGKVVELGQMDGDAIRLVSATKVWIDHNTLHDCEDGLLDVTRGSTDVTISNNWFRNQDKVMLLGHDDGYVRDKGIKATVVFNHFGPNCNKRMPRVRHGFAHSYQGWEQYAIGGSLSPSIISEANCFIAPEGNKEVTSRLLFTVLRDT
;
A
#
# COMPACT_ATOMS: atom_id res chain seq x y z
N MET A 1 15.25 -14.93 -1.21
CA MET A 1 14.23 -15.41 -2.16
C MET A 1 14.51 -14.91 -3.58
N ILE A 2 15.42 -15.54 -4.32
CA ILE A 2 15.63 -15.24 -5.76
C ILE A 2 15.06 -16.32 -6.69
N ASN A 3 14.55 -17.43 -6.12
CA ASN A 3 14.12 -18.62 -6.88
C ASN A 3 12.60 -18.85 -6.89
N ASN A 4 11.80 -17.93 -6.36
CA ASN A 4 10.33 -17.95 -6.48
C ASN A 4 9.89 -17.29 -7.81
N ILE A 5 10.58 -17.62 -8.89
CA ILE A 5 10.31 -17.07 -10.22
C ILE A 5 9.60 -18.17 -11.02
N GLY A 6 8.32 -17.97 -11.30
CA GLY A 6 7.58 -18.90 -12.13
C GLY A 6 8.15 -19.01 -13.54
N LYS A 7 7.90 -20.12 -14.24
CA LYS A 7 8.23 -20.23 -15.67
C LYS A 7 7.60 -19.09 -16.47
N GLY A 8 8.34 -18.58 -17.47
CA GLY A 8 7.89 -17.54 -18.40
C GLY A 8 7.96 -16.11 -17.88
N VAL A 9 8.78 -15.84 -16.86
CA VAL A 9 8.99 -14.48 -16.34
C VAL A 9 9.94 -13.71 -17.26
N VAL A 10 9.50 -12.51 -17.64
CA VAL A 10 10.32 -11.52 -18.34
C VAL A 10 11.06 -10.69 -17.31
N HIS A 11 12.38 -10.66 -17.40
CA HIS A 11 13.19 -9.75 -16.59
C HIS A 11 13.24 -8.38 -17.26
N TYR A 12 12.79 -7.36 -16.52
CA TYR A 12 12.84 -5.98 -16.96
C TYR A 12 13.75 -5.19 -16.03
N LYS A 13 14.65 -4.37 -16.60
CA LYS A 13 15.57 -3.54 -15.82
C LYS A 13 15.29 -2.07 -16.09
N VAL A 14 14.88 -1.35 -15.05
CA VAL A 14 14.74 0.11 -15.05
C VAL A 14 16.15 0.71 -15.14
N THR A 15 16.36 1.57 -16.13
CA THR A 15 17.66 2.20 -16.43
C THR A 15 17.65 3.71 -16.26
N ASN A 16 16.48 4.33 -16.23
CA ASN A 16 16.31 5.76 -16.03
C ASN A 16 15.08 6.06 -15.14
N PRO A 17 15.09 7.19 -14.41
CA PRO A 17 14.02 7.54 -13.48
C PRO A 17 12.87 8.34 -14.11
N SER A 18 12.83 8.48 -15.45
CA SER A 18 11.80 9.30 -16.10
C SER A 18 10.41 8.66 -16.00
N ASP A 19 9.39 9.51 -15.94
CA ASP A 19 7.98 9.09 -15.95
C ASP A 19 7.19 9.88 -16.99
N ASP A 20 6.64 9.18 -17.98
CA ASP A 20 5.63 9.71 -18.90
C ASP A 20 4.33 8.93 -18.67
N PRO A 21 3.32 9.55 -18.03
CA PRO A 21 2.06 8.89 -17.72
C PRO A 21 1.33 8.28 -18.89
N LEU A 22 1.46 8.81 -20.10
CA LEU A 22 0.68 8.37 -21.27
C LEU A 22 1.53 7.66 -22.31
N ASN A 23 2.81 8.00 -22.43
CA ASN A 23 3.73 7.42 -23.41
C ASN A 23 5.03 6.93 -22.76
N PRO A 24 4.95 6.00 -21.78
CA PRO A 24 6.13 5.52 -21.08
C PRO A 24 7.16 4.94 -22.06
N LYS A 25 8.44 5.21 -21.82
CA LYS A 25 9.53 4.77 -22.70
C LYS A 25 10.29 3.57 -22.12
N PRO A 26 10.83 2.67 -22.96
CA PRO A 26 11.72 1.61 -22.50
C PRO A 26 12.83 2.16 -21.59
N GLY A 27 13.12 1.44 -20.51
CA GLY A 27 14.01 1.87 -19.43
C GLY A 27 13.34 2.57 -18.25
N SER A 28 12.08 3.03 -18.36
CA SER A 28 11.31 3.61 -17.25
C SER A 28 10.56 2.55 -16.44
N LEU A 29 10.28 2.82 -15.16
CA LEU A 29 9.46 1.93 -14.33
C LEU A 29 8.05 1.74 -14.92
N ARG A 30 7.40 2.82 -15.35
CA ARG A 30 6.04 2.74 -15.91
C ARG A 30 5.98 1.82 -17.11
N TYR A 31 6.95 1.90 -18.03
CA TYR A 31 7.00 0.99 -19.17
C TYR A 31 7.07 -0.47 -18.71
N GLY A 32 7.93 -0.78 -17.74
CA GLY A 32 8.05 -2.12 -17.16
C GLY A 32 6.74 -2.64 -16.59
N ALA A 33 6.01 -1.80 -15.84
CA ALA A 33 4.78 -2.18 -15.16
C ALA A 33 3.55 -2.30 -16.07
N THR A 34 3.52 -1.52 -17.17
CA THR A 34 2.32 -1.37 -18.00
C THR A 34 2.45 -1.92 -19.42
N MET A 35 3.65 -1.90 -20.02
CA MET A 35 3.86 -2.27 -21.43
C MET A 35 4.39 -3.71 -21.60
N VAL A 36 5.09 -4.24 -20.60
CA VAL A 36 5.61 -5.61 -20.65
C VAL A 36 4.45 -6.60 -20.46
N LYS A 37 4.29 -7.51 -21.41
CA LYS A 37 3.21 -8.52 -21.38
C LYS A 37 3.63 -9.76 -20.60
N GLY A 38 2.65 -10.39 -19.95
CA GLY A 38 2.86 -11.62 -19.19
C GLY A 38 3.45 -11.37 -17.80
N LYS A 39 4.19 -12.35 -17.28
CA LYS A 39 4.81 -12.24 -15.95
C LYS A 39 6.08 -11.41 -16.05
N VAL A 40 6.24 -10.41 -15.19
CA VAL A 40 7.40 -9.51 -15.23
C VAL A 40 8.08 -9.39 -13.87
N TRP A 41 9.41 -9.43 -13.87
CA TRP A 41 10.24 -9.14 -12.70
C TRP A 41 11.07 -7.89 -12.98
N ILE A 42 10.65 -6.78 -12.38
CA ILE A 42 11.23 -5.45 -12.55
C ILE A 42 12.33 -5.26 -11.52
N THR A 43 13.55 -5.01 -11.99
CA THR A 43 14.72 -4.65 -11.19
C THR A 43 15.25 -3.28 -11.58
N PHE A 44 16.18 -2.74 -10.80
CA PHE A 44 16.75 -1.42 -11.01
C PHE A 44 18.25 -1.51 -11.28
N LYS A 45 18.74 -0.71 -12.23
CA LYS A 45 20.17 -0.74 -12.63
C LYS A 45 21.10 -0.16 -11.56
N ARG A 46 20.62 0.79 -10.76
CA ARG A 46 21.36 1.60 -9.79
C ARG A 46 20.38 2.29 -8.86
N ASP A 47 20.90 3.02 -7.89
CA ASP A 47 20.10 3.90 -7.03
C ASP A 47 19.36 4.94 -7.87
N MET A 48 18.09 5.19 -7.52
CA MET A 48 17.19 6.08 -8.26
C MET A 48 16.23 6.83 -7.34
N GLN A 49 15.97 8.08 -7.71
CA GLN A 49 14.84 8.88 -7.23
C GLN A 49 13.86 8.97 -8.39
N ILE A 50 12.68 8.34 -8.26
CA ILE A 50 11.68 8.26 -9.32
C ILE A 50 10.49 9.11 -8.93
N THR A 51 10.22 10.17 -9.70
CA THR A 51 9.03 11.00 -9.50
C THR A 51 7.90 10.55 -10.43
N LEU A 52 6.83 9.98 -9.88
CA LEU A 52 5.66 9.60 -10.66
C LEU A 52 4.70 10.80 -10.78
N HIS A 53 4.40 11.18 -12.02
CA HIS A 53 3.50 12.30 -12.32
C HIS A 53 2.03 11.92 -12.18
N LYS A 54 1.71 10.64 -12.37
CA LYS A 54 0.37 10.03 -12.24
C LYS A 54 0.47 8.67 -11.56
N PRO A 55 -0.62 8.12 -11.01
CA PRO A 55 -0.55 6.79 -10.45
C PRO A 55 -0.03 5.74 -11.42
N LEU A 56 0.75 4.81 -10.90
CA LEU A 56 1.40 3.72 -11.61
C LEU A 56 0.55 2.46 -11.48
N LEU A 57 -0.23 2.11 -12.49
CA LEU A 57 -0.97 0.85 -12.44
C LEU A 57 -0.03 -0.34 -12.59
N ILE A 58 -0.06 -1.24 -11.62
CA ILE A 58 0.70 -2.49 -11.66
C ILE A 58 -0.22 -3.59 -12.19
N SER A 59 0.22 -4.28 -13.24
CA SER A 59 -0.48 -5.42 -13.82
C SER A 59 -0.31 -6.69 -12.98
N SER A 60 -1.23 -7.63 -13.12
CA SER A 60 -1.11 -8.97 -12.51
C SER A 60 0.21 -9.64 -12.90
N PHE A 61 0.74 -10.48 -12.01
CA PHE A 61 2.01 -11.20 -12.21
C PHE A 61 3.25 -10.30 -12.37
N THR A 62 3.23 -9.15 -11.70
CA THR A 62 4.37 -8.23 -11.63
C THR A 62 5.07 -8.34 -10.27
N ALA A 63 6.39 -8.44 -10.30
CA ALA A 63 7.26 -8.20 -9.15
C ALA A 63 8.07 -6.93 -9.39
N ILE A 64 8.16 -6.05 -8.38
CA ILE A 64 9.08 -4.91 -8.38
C ILE A 64 10.07 -5.14 -7.23
N ASP A 65 11.34 -5.17 -7.57
CA ASP A 65 12.41 -5.64 -6.70
C ASP A 65 13.61 -4.68 -6.79
N ASN A 66 13.78 -3.88 -5.76
CA ASN A 66 14.90 -2.96 -5.61
C ASN A 66 16.03 -3.52 -4.73
N ARG A 67 16.06 -4.83 -4.42
CA ARG A 67 17.15 -5.39 -3.62
C ARG A 67 18.52 -5.10 -4.26
N GLY A 68 19.44 -4.63 -3.43
CA GLY A 68 20.81 -4.29 -3.82
C GLY A 68 20.99 -2.87 -4.33
N VAL A 69 19.93 -2.06 -4.40
CA VAL A 69 20.00 -0.62 -4.74
C VAL A 69 19.00 0.18 -3.92
N ASP A 70 19.26 1.47 -3.72
CA ASP A 70 18.35 2.37 -3.03
C ASP A 70 17.42 3.08 -4.03
N VAL A 71 16.11 2.79 -3.94
CA VAL A 71 15.11 3.37 -4.82
C VAL A 71 14.04 4.04 -3.99
N HIS A 72 13.91 5.34 -4.19
CA HIS A 72 12.91 6.18 -3.56
C HIS A 72 11.91 6.63 -4.62
N PHE A 73 10.64 6.52 -4.30
CA PHE A 73 9.59 7.10 -5.12
C PHE A 73 9.15 8.42 -4.48
N SER A 74 8.97 9.47 -5.30
CA SER A 74 8.19 10.66 -4.96
C SER A 74 6.96 10.71 -5.90
N ILE A 75 5.75 10.89 -5.36
CA ILE A 75 4.51 10.46 -6.01
C ILE A 75 3.50 11.59 -5.86
N LEU A 76 2.74 11.82 -6.92
CA LEU A 76 1.43 12.43 -6.80
C LEU A 76 0.27 11.40 -6.64
N ALA A 77 0.33 10.09 -6.97
CA ALA A 77 -0.38 8.92 -6.32
C ALA A 77 0.19 7.52 -6.77
N SER A 78 -0.04 6.42 -6.01
CA SER A 78 0.57 5.05 -5.87
C SER A 78 1.15 4.29 -7.11
N PHE A 79 2.16 3.39 -7.10
CA PHE A 79 2.59 2.30 -6.16
C PHE A 79 4.14 2.21 -5.94
N LEU A 80 4.53 1.80 -4.71
CA LEU A 80 5.87 1.49 -4.10
C LEU A 80 6.65 2.64 -3.40
N VAL A 81 7.28 2.30 -2.25
CA VAL A 81 8.12 3.06 -1.27
C VAL A 81 8.04 4.59 -1.32
N HIS A 82 7.29 5.20 -0.40
CA HIS A 82 6.81 6.56 -0.62
C HIS A 82 7.05 7.60 0.47
N LYS A 83 7.35 8.84 0.02
CA LYS A 83 7.28 10.13 0.74
C LYS A 83 6.56 11.20 -0.11
N HIS A 84 5.60 11.95 0.46
CA HIS A 84 4.84 13.06 -0.18
C HIS A 84 3.77 12.67 -1.20
N CYS A 85 3.00 11.60 -0.98
CA CYS A 85 1.81 11.32 -1.78
C CYS A 85 0.80 12.47 -1.66
N LYS A 86 0.19 12.92 -2.77
CA LYS A 86 -0.85 13.95 -2.74
C LYS A 86 -2.16 13.48 -3.36
N ARG A 87 -3.25 14.18 -3.09
CA ARG A 87 -4.52 14.00 -3.79
C ARG A 87 -4.36 14.36 -5.27
N GLN A 88 -4.97 13.57 -6.16
CA GLN A 88 -5.06 13.91 -7.59
C GLN A 88 -6.50 13.99 -8.08
N SER A 89 -6.74 14.95 -8.98
CA SER A 89 -7.95 14.98 -9.79
C SER A 89 -8.02 13.77 -10.73
N ALA A 90 -9.22 13.51 -11.25
CA ALA A 90 -9.41 12.52 -12.30
C ALA A 90 -8.44 12.77 -13.47
N SER A 91 -7.84 11.70 -13.99
CA SER A 91 -6.90 11.77 -15.10
C SER A 91 -6.70 10.43 -15.79
N SER A 92 -6.21 10.50 -17.02
CA SER A 92 -5.85 9.34 -17.84
C SER A 92 -4.37 9.01 -17.70
N MET A 93 -4.04 7.73 -17.70
CA MET A 93 -2.67 7.25 -17.65
C MET A 93 -2.55 5.86 -18.27
N MET A 94 -1.33 5.45 -18.54
CA MET A 94 -1.02 4.15 -19.09
C MET A 94 -1.26 3.07 -18.04
N GLY A 95 -2.05 2.08 -18.41
CA GLY A 95 -2.39 0.91 -17.64
C GLY A 95 -1.90 -0.38 -18.29
N PRO A 96 -2.24 -1.53 -17.68
CA PRO A 96 -1.81 -2.85 -18.12
C PRO A 96 -2.02 -3.10 -19.62
N GLU A 97 -1.06 -3.81 -20.24
CA GLU A 97 -1.05 -4.14 -21.67
C GLU A 97 -1.00 -2.93 -22.61
N GLY A 98 -0.57 -1.77 -22.13
CA GLY A 98 -0.49 -0.56 -22.93
C GLY A 98 -1.83 0.13 -23.19
N LYS A 99 -2.84 -0.13 -22.35
CA LYS A 99 -4.16 0.49 -22.46
C LYS A 99 -4.21 1.77 -21.64
N VAL A 100 -4.70 2.86 -22.22
CA VAL A 100 -5.00 4.08 -21.46
C VAL A 100 -6.20 3.79 -20.54
N VAL A 101 -6.04 4.10 -19.26
CA VAL A 101 -7.06 3.95 -18.22
C VAL A 101 -7.41 5.32 -17.66
N GLU A 102 -8.70 5.58 -17.50
CA GLU A 102 -9.20 6.74 -16.80
C GLU A 102 -9.41 6.39 -15.33
N LEU A 103 -8.78 7.15 -14.45
CA LEU A 103 -9.03 7.05 -13.02
C LEU A 103 -9.75 8.30 -12.53
N GLY A 104 -10.70 8.09 -11.61
CA GLY A 104 -11.30 9.15 -10.83
C GLY A 104 -10.32 9.79 -9.86
N GLN A 105 -10.83 10.67 -8.99
CA GLN A 105 -10.05 11.31 -7.95
C GLN A 105 -9.40 10.28 -7.01
N MET A 106 -8.12 10.49 -6.71
CA MET A 106 -7.32 9.64 -5.81
C MET A 106 -6.92 10.44 -4.57
N ASP A 107 -7.01 9.82 -3.40
CA ASP A 107 -6.88 10.51 -2.11
C ASP A 107 -5.44 10.78 -1.67
N GLY A 108 -4.48 10.09 -2.29
CA GLY A 108 -3.05 10.26 -2.01
C GLY A 108 -2.48 9.17 -1.10
N ASP A 109 -2.90 7.92 -1.26
CA ASP A 109 -2.29 6.78 -0.55
C ASP A 109 -0.98 6.33 -1.21
N ALA A 110 -0.03 5.82 -0.41
CA ALA A 110 1.22 5.27 -0.95
C ALA A 110 0.99 3.99 -1.76
N ILE A 111 0.17 3.07 -1.26
CA ILE A 111 -0.20 1.82 -1.92
C ILE A 111 -1.69 1.60 -1.75
N ARG A 112 -2.40 1.34 -2.86
CA ARG A 112 -3.83 1.05 -2.85
C ARG A 112 -4.14 -0.26 -3.59
N LEU A 113 -4.69 -1.22 -2.88
CA LEU A 113 -5.22 -2.47 -3.44
C LEU A 113 -6.73 -2.36 -3.63
N VAL A 114 -7.16 -2.51 -4.89
CA VAL A 114 -8.57 -2.44 -5.30
C VAL A 114 -8.89 -3.72 -6.07
N SER A 115 -9.82 -4.52 -5.55
CA SER A 115 -10.20 -5.82 -6.14
C SER A 115 -8.99 -6.74 -6.42
N ALA A 116 -7.91 -6.64 -5.63
CA ALA A 116 -6.67 -7.37 -5.84
C ALA A 116 -6.63 -8.67 -5.02
N THR A 117 -6.00 -9.71 -5.57
CA THR A 117 -5.85 -11.00 -4.85
C THR A 117 -4.40 -11.47 -4.90
N LYS A 118 -3.95 -12.16 -3.84
CA LYS A 118 -2.60 -12.76 -3.77
C LYS A 118 -1.49 -11.72 -3.92
N VAL A 119 -1.50 -10.73 -3.04
CA VAL A 119 -0.52 -9.63 -3.02
C VAL A 119 0.40 -9.77 -1.82
N TRP A 120 1.69 -9.53 -2.02
CA TRP A 120 2.69 -9.50 -0.96
C TRP A 120 3.44 -8.16 -0.98
N ILE A 121 3.36 -7.42 0.12
CA ILE A 121 4.01 -6.12 0.33
C ILE A 121 5.09 -6.32 1.39
N ASP A 122 6.35 -6.32 0.98
CA ASP A 122 7.47 -6.74 1.82
C ASP A 122 8.65 -5.76 1.78
N HIS A 123 9.27 -5.51 2.94
CA HIS A 123 10.49 -4.71 3.09
C HIS A 123 10.43 -3.28 2.52
N ASN A 124 9.27 -2.63 2.63
CA ASN A 124 9.09 -1.25 2.20
C ASN A 124 9.22 -0.28 3.38
N THR A 125 9.69 0.93 3.11
CA THR A 125 9.56 2.06 4.05
C THR A 125 8.46 3.00 3.50
N LEU A 126 7.43 3.29 4.31
CA LEU A 126 6.25 4.05 3.90
C LEU A 126 6.00 5.18 4.90
N HIS A 127 5.95 6.43 4.43
CA HIS A 127 5.75 7.59 5.31
C HIS A 127 5.28 8.86 4.59
N ASP A 128 4.81 9.86 5.35
CA ASP A 128 4.54 11.22 4.89
C ASP A 128 3.61 11.31 3.65
N CYS A 129 2.48 10.60 3.64
CA CYS A 129 1.47 10.69 2.57
C CYS A 129 0.24 11.47 3.02
N GLU A 130 -0.44 12.15 2.08
CA GLU A 130 -1.55 13.07 2.38
C GLU A 130 -2.75 12.37 3.05
N ASP A 131 -3.09 11.13 2.65
CA ASP A 131 -4.16 10.35 3.29
C ASP A 131 -3.64 9.11 4.04
N GLY A 132 -3.71 7.93 3.43
CA GLY A 132 -3.22 6.66 3.97
C GLY A 132 -1.81 6.29 3.52
N LEU A 133 -1.18 5.29 4.15
CA LEU A 133 -0.03 4.60 3.53
C LEU A 133 -0.47 3.37 2.76
N LEU A 134 -1.36 2.55 3.33
CA LEU A 134 -1.81 1.32 2.70
C LEU A 134 -3.31 1.10 2.84
N ASP A 135 -4.00 1.06 1.71
CA ASP A 135 -5.43 0.79 1.62
C ASP A 135 -5.70 -0.53 0.92
N VAL A 136 -6.39 -1.46 1.59
CA VAL A 136 -6.83 -2.75 1.04
C VAL A 136 -8.35 -2.78 1.01
N THR A 137 -8.93 -2.63 -0.18
CA THR A 137 -10.37 -2.30 -0.32
C THR A 137 -11.03 -3.06 -1.46
N ARG A 138 -12.35 -2.90 -1.60
CA ARG A 138 -13.16 -3.37 -2.73
C ARG A 138 -13.02 -4.87 -2.99
N GLY A 139 -13.09 -5.68 -1.94
CA GLY A 139 -13.02 -7.13 -2.00
C GLY A 139 -11.61 -7.68 -2.26
N SER A 140 -10.57 -6.88 -2.06
CA SER A 140 -9.18 -7.37 -2.11
C SER A 140 -8.95 -8.44 -1.03
N THR A 141 -8.22 -9.51 -1.31
CA THR A 141 -8.05 -10.61 -0.35
C THR A 141 -6.75 -11.39 -0.58
N ASP A 142 -6.41 -12.29 0.35
CA ASP A 142 -5.15 -13.04 0.35
C ASP A 142 -3.92 -12.12 0.25
N VAL A 143 -3.87 -11.12 1.14
CA VAL A 143 -2.79 -10.12 1.19
C VAL A 143 -1.83 -10.41 2.34
N THR A 144 -0.53 -10.42 2.09
CA THR A 144 0.50 -10.45 3.14
C THR A 144 1.25 -9.12 3.17
N ILE A 145 1.39 -8.53 4.35
CA ILE A 145 2.08 -7.26 4.58
C ILE A 145 3.15 -7.54 5.63
N SER A 146 4.41 -7.60 5.23
CA SER A 146 5.49 -8.01 6.14
C SER A 146 6.76 -7.17 6.06
N ASN A 147 7.50 -7.11 7.18
CA ASN A 147 8.82 -6.45 7.25
C ASN A 147 8.84 -5.00 6.75
N ASN A 148 7.70 -4.31 6.73
CA ASN A 148 7.62 -2.92 6.31
C ASN A 148 7.85 -2.00 7.50
N TRP A 149 8.43 -0.83 7.24
CA TRP A 149 8.56 0.26 8.19
C TRP A 149 7.57 1.37 7.85
N PHE A 150 6.53 1.53 8.67
CA PHE A 150 5.57 2.63 8.61
C PHE A 150 5.97 3.69 9.65
N ARG A 151 6.05 4.96 9.25
CA ARG A 151 6.41 6.06 10.17
C ARG A 151 5.81 7.39 9.70
N ASN A 152 5.79 8.39 10.59
CA ASN A 152 5.38 9.77 10.27
C ASN A 152 4.08 9.83 9.46
N GLN A 153 2.99 9.30 10.03
CA GLN A 153 1.72 9.21 9.34
C GLN A 153 0.54 9.28 10.31
N ASP A 154 -0.51 10.04 9.93
CA ASP A 154 -1.77 10.03 10.66
C ASP A 154 -2.54 8.70 10.47
N LYS A 155 -2.90 8.38 9.21
CA LYS A 155 -3.65 7.16 8.86
C LYS A 155 -2.70 6.13 8.24
N VAL A 156 -2.34 5.09 8.99
CA VAL A 156 -1.34 4.13 8.48
C VAL A 156 -1.94 3.14 7.49
N MET A 157 -2.85 2.26 7.94
CA MET A 157 -3.33 1.13 7.14
C MET A 157 -4.82 0.89 7.30
N LEU A 158 -5.56 0.87 6.19
CA LEU A 158 -7.00 0.60 6.17
C LEU A 158 -7.32 -0.72 5.47
N LEU A 159 -7.98 -1.64 6.17
CA LEU A 159 -8.47 -2.90 5.60
C LEU A 159 -10.01 -2.86 5.52
N GLY A 160 -10.51 -2.57 4.33
CA GLY A 160 -11.90 -2.27 3.98
C GLY A 160 -12.19 -0.77 4.08
N HIS A 161 -12.98 -0.22 3.16
CA HIS A 161 -13.27 1.22 3.14
C HIS A 161 -14.71 1.53 3.55
N ASP A 162 -15.67 0.81 2.96
CA ASP A 162 -17.09 1.15 2.98
C ASP A 162 -17.88 0.13 3.80
N ASP A 163 -18.63 0.66 4.77
CA ASP A 163 -19.47 -0.09 5.71
C ASP A 163 -20.64 -0.83 5.02
N GLY A 164 -21.10 -0.34 3.88
CA GLY A 164 -22.13 -0.99 3.06
C GLY A 164 -21.56 -2.01 2.05
N TYR A 165 -20.23 -2.06 1.87
CA TYR A 165 -19.63 -2.87 0.82
C TYR A 165 -19.41 -4.32 1.27
N VAL A 166 -20.46 -5.14 1.16
CA VAL A 166 -20.49 -6.54 1.66
C VAL A 166 -19.32 -7.40 1.19
N ARG A 167 -18.74 -7.15 0.01
CA ARG A 167 -17.57 -7.90 -0.48
C ARG A 167 -16.31 -7.70 0.37
N ASP A 168 -16.21 -6.59 1.11
CA ASP A 168 -15.08 -6.35 2.03
C ASP A 168 -15.08 -7.32 3.23
N LYS A 169 -16.19 -8.02 3.51
CA LYS A 169 -16.22 -9.14 4.48
C LYS A 169 -15.27 -10.28 4.10
N GLY A 170 -14.94 -10.40 2.81
CA GLY A 170 -14.01 -11.41 2.30
C GLY A 170 -12.54 -11.04 2.39
N ILE A 171 -12.19 -9.84 2.88
CA ILE A 171 -10.79 -9.41 3.01
C ILE A 171 -10.06 -10.32 3.99
N LYS A 172 -8.99 -10.97 3.53
CA LYS A 172 -8.04 -11.70 4.35
C LYS A 172 -6.68 -11.06 4.21
N ALA A 173 -6.15 -10.56 5.31
CA ALA A 173 -4.83 -9.95 5.36
C ALA A 173 -4.01 -10.48 6.53
N THR A 174 -2.74 -10.76 6.28
CA THR A 174 -1.73 -11.12 7.28
C THR A 174 -0.75 -9.97 7.40
N VAL A 175 -0.74 -9.27 8.55
CA VAL A 175 0.20 -8.19 8.86
C VAL A 175 1.21 -8.73 9.87
N VAL A 176 2.47 -8.89 9.49
CA VAL A 176 3.46 -9.60 10.32
C VAL A 176 4.86 -9.00 10.22
N PHE A 177 5.59 -8.89 11.33
CA PHE A 177 6.96 -8.35 11.36
C PHE A 177 7.10 -6.91 10.83
N ASN A 178 6.05 -6.11 10.85
CA ASN A 178 6.14 -4.70 10.47
C ASN A 178 6.62 -3.86 11.66
N HIS A 179 7.29 -2.76 11.38
CA HIS A 179 7.61 -1.75 12.36
C HIS A 179 6.71 -0.53 12.15
N PHE A 180 5.89 -0.22 13.15
CA PHE A 180 5.05 0.96 13.15
C PHE A 180 5.59 2.00 14.13
N GLY A 181 6.03 3.13 13.61
CA GLY A 181 6.63 4.24 14.36
C GLY A 181 7.99 4.66 13.80
N PRO A 182 8.54 5.81 14.22
CA PRO A 182 7.90 6.77 15.12
C PRO A 182 6.76 7.54 14.43
N ASN A 183 5.97 8.26 15.24
CA ASN A 183 4.97 9.23 14.81
C ASN A 183 3.86 8.63 13.91
N CYS A 184 3.31 7.49 14.32
CA CYS A 184 2.11 6.92 13.70
C CYS A 184 0.90 7.14 14.62
N ASN A 185 -0.10 7.88 14.16
CA ASN A 185 -1.23 8.27 15.02
C ASN A 185 -2.22 7.11 15.23
N LYS A 186 -2.72 6.53 14.14
CA LYS A 186 -3.81 5.53 14.16
C LYS A 186 -3.77 4.56 12.97
N ARG A 187 -4.64 3.55 13.05
CA ARG A 187 -4.88 2.53 12.02
C ARG A 187 -3.68 1.61 11.79
N MET A 188 -3.16 1.02 12.85
CA MET A 188 -2.09 0.04 12.79
C MET A 188 -2.61 -1.33 13.23
N PRO A 189 -3.22 -2.11 12.34
CA PRO A 189 -4.13 -1.68 11.29
C PRO A 189 -5.51 -1.24 11.83
N ARG A 190 -6.29 -0.52 11.02
CA ARG A 190 -7.75 -0.44 11.21
C ARG A 190 -8.41 -1.51 10.36
N VAL A 191 -9.12 -2.43 11.00
CA VAL A 191 -9.46 -3.73 10.44
C VAL A 191 -10.96 -3.98 10.43
N ARG A 192 -11.45 -4.53 9.31
CA ARG A 192 -12.70 -5.30 9.27
C ARG A 192 -12.48 -6.84 9.38
N HIS A 193 -11.35 -7.42 8.93
CA HIS A 193 -10.81 -8.75 9.36
C HIS A 193 -9.26 -8.84 9.14
N GLY A 194 -8.45 -9.44 10.05
CA GLY A 194 -6.98 -9.60 9.85
C GLY A 194 -6.12 -9.96 11.08
N PHE A 195 -4.86 -10.35 10.83
CA PHE A 195 -3.79 -10.65 11.83
C PHE A 195 -2.78 -9.49 11.87
N ALA A 196 -2.24 -9.10 13.03
CA ALA A 196 -1.31 -7.96 13.08
C ALA A 196 -0.29 -7.97 14.24
N HIS A 197 1.01 -7.69 13.97
CA HIS A 197 2.14 -7.83 14.90
C HIS A 197 3.11 -6.59 14.96
N SER A 198 3.38 -6.06 16.18
CA SER A 198 4.36 -5.06 16.68
C SER A 198 4.10 -3.55 16.47
N TYR A 199 3.88 -2.77 17.54
CA TYR A 199 3.48 -1.35 17.50
C TYR A 199 4.17 -0.47 18.54
N GLN A 200 4.44 0.79 18.19
CA GLN A 200 5.01 1.76 19.12
C GLN A 200 4.39 3.15 18.94
N GLY A 201 4.07 3.80 20.08
CA GLY A 201 3.81 5.24 20.16
C GLY A 201 2.54 5.73 19.47
N TRP A 202 1.44 4.96 19.52
CA TRP A 202 0.15 5.40 18.95
C TRP A 202 -0.42 6.59 19.72
N GLU A 203 -0.95 7.60 19.04
CA GLU A 203 -1.58 8.74 19.72
C GLU A 203 -3.03 8.42 20.12
N GLN A 204 -3.84 7.86 19.20
CA GLN A 204 -5.25 7.54 19.46
C GLN A 204 -5.47 6.08 19.85
N TYR A 205 -5.05 5.15 19.01
CA TYR A 205 -5.10 3.70 19.26
C TYR A 205 -4.15 2.99 18.29
N ALA A 206 -3.64 1.81 18.67
CA ALA A 206 -2.88 0.98 17.75
C ALA A 206 -3.83 0.23 16.80
N ILE A 207 -4.63 -0.68 17.34
CA ILE A 207 -5.51 -1.57 16.59
C ILE A 207 -6.96 -1.10 16.70
N GLY A 208 -7.64 -0.86 15.58
CA GLY A 208 -9.02 -0.37 15.58
C GLY A 208 -9.94 -1.22 14.72
N GLY A 209 -11.24 -1.19 15.04
CA GLY A 209 -12.23 -1.98 14.31
C GLY A 209 -13.65 -1.43 14.38
N SER A 210 -14.40 -1.60 13.29
CA SER A 210 -15.84 -1.32 13.19
C SER A 210 -16.56 -2.44 12.43
N LEU A 211 -17.87 -2.59 12.64
CA LEU A 211 -18.71 -3.61 11.98
C LEU A 211 -18.28 -5.07 12.19
N SER A 212 -18.07 -5.45 13.45
CA SER A 212 -17.80 -6.83 13.87
C SER A 212 -16.57 -7.47 13.24
N PRO A 213 -15.38 -6.86 13.38
CA PRO A 213 -14.17 -7.47 12.87
C PRO A 213 -13.71 -8.65 13.68
N SER A 214 -13.08 -9.61 12.99
CA SER A 214 -12.28 -10.66 13.65
C SER A 214 -10.81 -10.24 13.61
N ILE A 215 -10.26 -9.98 14.79
CA ILE A 215 -8.86 -9.60 14.97
C ILE A 215 -8.22 -10.65 15.88
N ILE A 216 -7.14 -11.26 15.39
CA ILE A 216 -6.29 -12.13 16.18
C ILE A 216 -4.95 -11.40 16.33
N SER A 217 -4.62 -11.05 17.58
CA SER A 217 -3.41 -10.31 17.94
C SER A 217 -2.58 -11.17 18.89
N GLU A 218 -1.53 -11.80 18.38
CA GLU A 218 -0.66 -12.71 19.15
C GLU A 218 0.75 -12.11 19.23
N ALA A 219 1.53 -12.42 20.27
CA ALA A 219 2.97 -12.09 20.36
C ALA A 219 3.40 -10.69 19.85
N ASN A 220 2.63 -9.66 20.21
CA ASN A 220 2.86 -8.29 19.82
C ASN A 220 3.72 -7.55 20.86
N CYS A 221 4.68 -6.73 20.41
CA CYS A 221 5.31 -5.73 21.27
C CYS A 221 4.53 -4.42 21.14
N PHE A 222 3.99 -3.91 22.24
CA PHE A 222 3.28 -2.62 22.29
C PHE A 222 4.04 -1.67 23.22
N ILE A 223 4.63 -0.61 22.66
CA ILE A 223 5.27 0.43 23.45
C ILE A 223 4.31 1.64 23.46
N ALA A 224 3.52 1.77 24.52
CA ALA A 224 2.52 2.83 24.66
C ALA A 224 3.19 4.21 24.83
N PRO A 225 2.58 5.30 24.33
CA PRO A 225 2.98 6.65 24.70
C PRO A 225 2.66 6.97 26.18
N GLU A 226 3.13 8.12 26.65
CA GLU A 226 2.67 8.68 27.92
C GLU A 226 1.21 9.16 27.79
N GLY A 227 0.33 8.76 28.72
CA GLY A 227 -1.07 9.22 28.78
C GLY A 227 -2.11 8.38 28.02
N ASN A 228 -1.75 7.65 26.96
CA ASN A 228 -2.67 6.72 26.27
C ASN A 228 -2.14 5.28 26.28
N LYS A 229 -2.79 4.40 27.04
CA LYS A 229 -2.39 2.99 27.20
C LYS A 229 -3.31 2.01 26.48
N GLU A 230 -4.44 2.47 25.96
CA GLU A 230 -5.41 1.57 25.32
C GLU A 230 -4.92 1.20 23.91
N VAL A 231 -4.57 -0.07 23.74
CA VAL A 231 -4.10 -0.62 22.45
C VAL A 231 -5.23 -0.70 21.43
N THR A 232 -6.43 -1.05 21.87
CA THR A 232 -7.55 -1.42 21.02
C THR A 232 -8.67 -0.38 21.04
N SER A 233 -9.24 -0.03 19.89
CA SER A 233 -10.45 0.81 19.85
C SER A 233 -11.59 0.13 19.10
N ARG A 234 -12.74 -0.01 19.76
CA ARG A 234 -14.01 -0.39 19.13
C ARG A 234 -14.75 0.88 18.72
N LEU A 235 -14.82 1.14 17.42
CA LEU A 235 -15.47 2.31 16.89
C LEU A 235 -16.98 2.05 16.80
N LEU A 236 -17.75 2.67 17.69
CA LEU A 236 -19.22 2.65 17.70
C LEU A 236 -19.77 3.75 16.79
N PHE A 237 -20.90 3.47 16.12
CA PHE A 237 -21.62 4.49 15.34
C PHE A 237 -22.09 5.62 16.27
N THR A 238 -21.62 6.83 16.05
CA THR A 238 -22.46 8.00 16.32
C THR A 238 -23.25 8.24 15.04
N VAL A 239 -24.53 7.88 15.05
CA VAL A 239 -25.47 8.41 14.07
C VAL A 239 -25.52 9.91 14.32
N LEU A 240 -24.79 10.70 13.55
CA LEU A 240 -25.13 12.11 13.41
C LEU A 240 -26.49 12.12 12.71
N ARG A 241 -27.55 12.28 13.51
CA ARG A 241 -28.83 12.75 13.00
C ARG A 241 -28.59 14.21 12.68
N ASP A 242 -28.31 14.49 11.42
CA ASP A 242 -28.45 15.85 10.92
C ASP A 242 -29.95 16.20 10.98
N THR A 243 -30.24 17.23 11.76
CA THR A 243 -31.52 17.97 11.78
C THR A 243 -31.74 18.71 10.47
#